data_AF-A0A7K0THB9-F1
#
_entry.id   AF-A0A7K0THB9-F1
#
_cell.length_a   1.000
_cell.length_b   1.000
_cell.length_c   1.000
_cell.angle_alpha   90.00
_cell.angle_beta   90.00
_cell.angle_gamma   90.00
#
_symmetry.space_group_name_H-M   'P 1'
#
loop_
_entity.id
_entity.type
_entity.pdbx_description
1 polymer ?
#
loop_
_entity_poly.entity_id
_entity_poly.type
_entity_poly.pdbx_seq_one_letter_code
_entity_poly.pdbx_strand_id
1 'polypeptide(L)'
;PTQHARIRAMLEGNLEGLVIDADLRWHFLGCLAERNLVTTAEIDAELVRDNTANGQRYAAFSRSAFPDAGVKAKAFNSAIHDGLSNHIQIQTIRGFQRATHRELLTGYVEKYFAIILEVWNTQSYETATNIAQGLFPTYVTTQATLDATEQWLSGTGKDAPNALRRIVSECRDALVRALKAQAKDAD
;
A
#
# COMPACT_ATOMS: atom_id res chain seq x y z
N PRO A 1 -4.57 -5.28 21.32
CA PRO A 1 -5.52 -5.24 22.47
C PRO A 1 -5.42 -3.95 23.31
N THR A 2 -4.31 -3.70 24.03
CA THR A 2 -4.12 -2.46 24.82
C THR A 2 -3.59 -1.29 23.99
N GLN A 3 -2.69 -1.58 23.03
CA GLN A 3 -2.13 -0.57 22.14
C GLN A 3 -3.19 0.08 21.24
N HIS A 4 -4.25 -0.66 20.88
CA HIS A 4 -5.36 -0.17 20.07
C HIS A 4 -6.17 0.92 20.80
N ALA A 5 -6.49 0.68 22.08
CA ALA A 5 -7.16 1.67 22.91
C ALA A 5 -6.30 2.93 23.11
N ARG A 6 -4.97 2.78 23.22
CA ARG A 6 -4.05 3.91 23.32
C ARG A 6 -4.08 4.80 22.06
N ILE A 7 -4.13 4.22 20.86
CA ILE A 7 -4.22 5.01 19.62
C ILE A 7 -5.51 5.83 19.59
N ARG A 8 -6.64 5.24 20.00
CA ARG A 8 -7.93 5.95 20.09
C ARG A 8 -7.88 7.08 21.13
N ALA A 9 -7.33 6.82 22.31
CA ALA A 9 -7.18 7.84 23.34
C ALA A 9 -6.29 9.02 22.87
N MET A 10 -5.23 8.74 22.10
CA MET A 10 -4.41 9.78 21.49
C MET A 10 -5.22 10.61 20.48
N LEU A 11 -5.99 9.99 19.58
CA LEU A 11 -6.85 10.71 18.63
C LEU A 11 -7.90 11.60 19.33
N GLU A 12 -8.40 11.16 20.47
CA GLU A 12 -9.36 11.89 21.31
C GLU A 12 -8.73 13.02 22.13
N GLY A 13 -7.40 13.17 22.10
CA GLY A 13 -6.69 14.21 22.85
C GLY A 13 -6.53 13.91 24.33
N ASN A 14 -6.68 12.64 24.74
CA ASN A 14 -6.63 12.22 26.14
C ASN A 14 -5.21 12.01 26.68
N LEU A 15 -4.17 12.39 25.93
CA LEU A 15 -2.79 12.33 26.38
C LEU A 15 -2.30 13.72 26.80
N GLU A 16 -1.98 13.87 28.09
CA GLU A 16 -1.51 15.12 28.66
C GLU A 16 -0.26 15.64 27.92
N GLY A 17 -0.28 16.92 27.57
CA GLY A 17 0.83 17.60 26.87
C GLY A 17 0.92 17.36 25.37
N LEU A 18 0.08 16.48 24.79
CA LEU A 18 0.05 16.26 23.34
C LEU A 18 -1.10 17.04 22.68
N VAL A 19 -0.73 18.03 21.87
CA VAL A 19 -1.69 18.70 20.98
C VAL A 19 -1.90 17.84 19.73
N ILE A 20 -3.16 17.49 19.43
CA ILE A 20 -3.51 16.69 18.27
C ILE A 20 -3.86 17.62 17.10
N ASP A 21 -2.85 17.98 16.31
CA ASP A 21 -3.02 18.74 15.07
C ASP A 21 -3.58 17.87 13.93
N ALA A 22 -3.91 18.49 12.80
CA ALA A 22 -4.52 17.81 11.65
C ALA A 22 -3.69 16.62 11.14
N ASP A 23 -2.36 16.75 11.06
CA ASP A 23 -1.48 15.67 10.60
C ASP A 23 -1.49 14.48 11.57
N LEU A 24 -1.48 14.74 12.89
CA LEU A 24 -1.61 13.69 13.90
C LEU A 24 -3.00 13.04 13.89
N ARG A 25 -4.08 13.80 13.68
CA ARG A 25 -5.43 13.23 13.53
C ARG A 25 -5.48 12.24 12.38
N TRP A 26 -4.97 12.64 11.22
CA TRP A 26 -4.88 11.75 10.06
C TRP A 26 -3.99 10.54 10.28
N HIS A 27 -2.85 10.73 10.96
CA HIS A 27 -1.97 9.62 11.32
C HIS A 27 -2.71 8.57 12.16
N PHE A 28 -3.38 8.99 13.24
CA PHE A 28 -4.10 8.07 14.10
C PHE A 28 -5.31 7.43 13.41
N LEU A 29 -6.07 8.18 12.60
CA LEU A 29 -7.16 7.63 11.79
C LEU A 29 -6.65 6.57 10.81
N GLY A 30 -5.52 6.80 10.14
CA GLY A 30 -4.90 5.82 9.25
C GLY A 30 -4.48 4.54 10.00
N CYS A 31 -3.87 4.68 11.19
CA CYS A 31 -3.51 3.55 12.05
C CYS A 31 -4.73 2.75 12.51
N LEU A 32 -5.84 3.42 12.85
CA LEU A 32 -7.09 2.80 13.24
C LEU A 32 -7.80 2.13 12.05
N ALA A 33 -7.79 2.76 10.88
CA ALA A 33 -8.36 2.22 9.63
C ALA A 33 -7.67 0.91 9.24
N GLU A 34 -6.33 0.88 9.27
CA GLU A 34 -5.56 -0.35 9.07
C GLU A 34 -6.00 -1.47 10.03
N ARG A 35 -6.47 -1.15 11.24
CA ARG A 35 -6.88 -2.14 12.24
C ARG A 35 -8.38 -2.40 12.28
N ASN A 36 -9.16 -1.82 11.35
CA ASN A 36 -10.62 -1.82 11.36
C ASN A 36 -11.23 -1.27 12.67
N LEU A 37 -10.63 -0.23 13.23
CA LEU A 37 -11.03 0.39 14.50
C LEU A 37 -11.59 1.80 14.33
N VAL A 38 -11.99 2.15 13.12
CA VAL A 38 -12.62 3.41 12.72
C VAL A 38 -13.58 3.09 11.57
N THR A 39 -14.55 3.95 11.34
CA THR A 39 -15.51 3.83 10.25
C THR A 39 -15.14 4.72 9.06
N THR A 40 -15.69 4.44 7.89
CA THR A 40 -15.57 5.36 6.74
C THR A 40 -16.21 6.72 7.04
N ALA A 41 -17.30 6.74 7.82
CA ALA A 41 -17.95 7.98 8.24
C ALA A 41 -17.05 8.87 9.11
N GLU A 42 -16.23 8.27 10.00
CA GLU A 42 -15.23 9.02 10.77
C GLU A 42 -14.14 9.62 9.86
N ILE A 43 -13.70 8.91 8.83
CA ILE A 43 -12.76 9.42 7.83
C ILE A 43 -13.40 10.57 7.02
N ASP A 44 -14.66 10.42 6.63
CA ASP A 44 -15.39 11.45 5.88
C ASP A 44 -15.61 12.70 6.75
N ALA A 45 -15.90 12.53 8.04
CA ALA A 45 -16.03 13.62 8.99
C ALA A 45 -14.70 14.37 9.18
N GLU A 46 -13.57 13.67 9.24
CA GLU A 46 -12.26 14.32 9.30
C GLU A 46 -11.94 15.04 7.98
N LEU A 47 -12.30 14.48 6.83
CA LEU A 47 -12.11 15.14 5.54
C LEU A 47 -12.92 16.45 5.42
N VAL A 48 -14.11 16.50 6.02
CA VAL A 48 -14.87 17.75 6.10
C VAL A 48 -14.16 18.77 6.99
N ARG A 49 -13.49 18.33 8.07
CA ARG A 49 -12.71 19.21 8.96
C ARG A 49 -11.43 19.72 8.30
N ASP A 50 -10.74 18.85 7.56
CA ASP A 50 -9.52 19.16 6.81
C ASP A 50 -9.73 18.92 5.31
N ASN A 51 -10.42 19.85 4.65
CA ASN A 51 -10.65 19.79 3.20
C ASN A 51 -9.48 20.37 2.39
N THR A 52 -8.24 20.11 2.82
CA THR A 52 -7.04 20.49 2.09
C THR A 52 -6.59 19.39 1.13
N ALA A 53 -5.64 19.71 0.25
CA ALA A 53 -5.02 18.70 -0.62
C ALA A 53 -4.34 17.57 0.18
N ASN A 54 -3.80 17.88 1.37
CA ASN A 54 -3.23 16.87 2.26
C ASN A 54 -4.32 16.02 2.91
N GLY A 55 -5.42 16.63 3.38
CA GLY A 55 -6.58 15.88 3.89
C GLY A 55 -7.15 14.89 2.86
N GLN A 56 -7.28 15.29 1.60
CA GLN A 56 -7.71 14.39 0.51
C GLN A 56 -6.75 13.19 0.32
N ARG A 57 -5.44 13.44 0.41
CA ARG A 57 -4.40 12.39 0.34
C ARG A 57 -4.51 11.42 1.51
N TYR A 58 -4.64 11.92 2.74
CA TYR A 58 -4.77 11.08 3.93
C TYR A 58 -6.08 10.30 3.97
N ALA A 59 -7.17 10.88 3.46
CA ALA A 59 -8.43 10.17 3.29
C ALA A 59 -8.31 9.01 2.29
N ALA A 60 -7.66 9.23 1.13
CA ALA A 60 -7.41 8.17 0.14
C ALA A 60 -6.59 7.01 0.73
N PHE A 61 -5.53 7.33 1.48
CA PHE A 61 -4.75 6.34 2.22
C PHE A 61 -5.64 5.57 3.21
N SER A 62 -6.35 6.28 4.09
CA SER A 62 -7.13 5.68 5.18
C SER A 62 -8.25 4.79 4.66
N ARG A 63 -8.97 5.22 3.61
CA ARG A 63 -10.01 4.41 2.95
C ARG A 63 -9.47 3.13 2.33
N SER A 64 -8.24 3.16 1.83
CA SER A 64 -7.59 1.99 1.22
C SER A 64 -6.90 1.08 2.25
N ALA A 65 -6.71 1.59 3.48
CA ALA A 65 -5.99 0.92 4.54
C ALA A 65 -6.78 -0.21 5.20
N PHE A 66 -8.12 -0.21 5.16
CA PHE A 66 -8.93 -1.23 5.85
C PHE A 66 -8.53 -2.68 5.52
N PRO A 67 -8.54 -3.59 6.52
CA PRO A 67 -8.24 -5.01 6.35
C PRO A 67 -9.45 -5.79 5.80
N ASP A 68 -10.01 -5.32 4.69
CA ASP A 68 -11.17 -5.93 4.03
C ASP A 68 -10.82 -6.29 2.58
N ALA A 69 -11.24 -7.48 2.14
CA ALA A 69 -10.92 -7.98 0.81
C ALA A 69 -11.55 -7.12 -0.31
N GLY A 70 -12.77 -6.62 -0.11
CA GLY A 70 -13.44 -5.72 -1.04
C GLY A 70 -12.71 -4.37 -1.14
N VAL A 71 -12.24 -3.85 0.00
CA VAL A 71 -11.40 -2.63 0.03
C VAL A 71 -10.08 -2.85 -0.72
N LYS A 72 -9.41 -4.00 -0.54
CA LYS A 72 -8.17 -4.31 -1.28
C LYS A 72 -8.42 -4.41 -2.77
N ALA A 73 -9.49 -5.07 -3.20
CA ALA A 73 -9.85 -5.18 -4.60
C ALA A 73 -10.14 -3.80 -5.22
N LYS A 74 -10.92 -2.97 -4.51
CA LYS A 74 -11.21 -1.60 -4.94
C LYS A 74 -9.94 -0.77 -5.07
N ALA A 75 -9.09 -0.74 -4.04
CA ALA A 75 -7.87 0.07 -4.05
C ALA A 75 -6.90 -0.35 -5.17
N PHE A 76 -6.73 -1.66 -5.38
CA PHE A 76 -5.91 -2.20 -6.47
C PHE A 76 -6.45 -1.76 -7.85
N ASN A 77 -7.75 -1.94 -8.09
CA ASN A 77 -8.37 -1.55 -9.37
C ASN A 77 -8.33 -0.03 -9.59
N SER A 78 -8.67 0.76 -8.56
CA SER A 78 -8.65 2.22 -8.65
C SER A 78 -7.26 2.78 -8.95
N ALA A 79 -6.21 2.17 -8.38
CA ALA A 79 -4.84 2.57 -8.66
C ALA A 79 -4.45 2.38 -10.14
N ILE A 80 -5.11 1.46 -10.86
CA ILE A 80 -4.78 1.11 -12.25
C ILE A 80 -5.72 1.79 -13.25
N HIS A 81 -7.02 1.89 -12.93
CA HIS A 81 -8.05 2.18 -13.92
C HIS A 81 -8.77 3.52 -13.75
N ASP A 82 -8.79 4.11 -12.55
CA ASP A 82 -9.67 5.25 -12.26
C ASP A 82 -9.08 6.63 -12.62
N GLY A 83 -7.88 6.68 -13.23
CA GLY A 83 -7.26 7.94 -13.64
C GLY A 83 -7.00 8.91 -12.48
N LEU A 84 -6.70 8.38 -11.28
CA LEU A 84 -6.42 9.16 -10.09
C LEU A 84 -5.23 10.12 -10.31
N SER A 85 -5.27 11.30 -9.68
CA SER A 85 -4.08 12.16 -9.65
C SER A 85 -2.92 11.44 -8.97
N ASN A 86 -1.67 11.70 -9.40
CA ASN A 86 -0.50 10.96 -8.93
C ASN A 86 -0.39 10.94 -7.39
N HIS A 87 -0.67 12.06 -6.73
CA HIS A 87 -0.63 12.13 -5.27
C HIS A 87 -1.69 11.26 -4.58
N ILE A 88 -2.89 11.16 -5.16
CA ILE A 88 -3.96 10.29 -4.65
C ILE A 88 -3.66 8.83 -4.96
N GLN A 89 -3.21 8.52 -6.18
CA GLN A 89 -2.81 7.18 -6.60
C GLN A 89 -1.77 6.59 -5.64
N ILE A 90 -0.71 7.35 -5.33
CA ILE A 90 0.34 6.90 -4.41
C ILE A 90 -0.23 6.63 -3.01
N GLN A 91 -1.15 7.45 -2.51
CA GLN A 91 -1.77 7.21 -1.20
C GLN A 91 -2.70 6.00 -1.20
N THR A 92 -3.49 5.81 -2.26
CA THR A 92 -4.32 4.61 -2.46
C THR A 92 -3.45 3.35 -2.44
N ILE A 93 -2.34 3.35 -3.19
CA ILE A 93 -1.37 2.25 -3.23
C ILE A 93 -0.75 2.00 -1.83
N ARG A 94 -0.36 3.05 -1.11
CA ARG A 94 0.19 2.93 0.25
C ARG A 94 -0.82 2.39 1.26
N GLY A 95 -2.10 2.74 1.12
CA GLY A 95 -3.17 2.19 1.93
C GLY A 95 -3.45 0.73 1.58
N PHE A 96 -3.38 0.37 0.30
CA PHE A 96 -3.45 -1.03 -0.14
C PHE A 96 -2.33 -1.87 0.48
N GLN A 97 -1.07 -1.46 0.33
CA GLN A 97 0.14 -2.15 0.78
C GLN A 97 0.39 -2.02 2.30
N ARG A 98 -0.29 -2.84 3.11
CA ARG A 98 -0.07 -2.90 4.57
C ARG A 98 0.60 -4.20 4.99
N ALA A 99 1.68 -4.10 5.75
CA ALA A 99 2.42 -5.26 6.25
C ALA A 99 1.58 -6.18 7.15
N THR A 100 0.62 -5.61 7.90
CA THR A 100 -0.31 -6.37 8.75
C THR A 100 -1.35 -7.14 7.94
N HIS A 101 -1.53 -6.84 6.64
CA HIS A 101 -2.56 -7.45 5.78
C HIS A 101 -1.98 -8.43 4.78
N ARG A 102 -0.77 -8.94 5.04
CA ARG A 102 -0.04 -9.83 4.12
C ARG A 102 -0.89 -10.98 3.56
N GLU A 103 -1.77 -11.57 4.36
CA GLU A 103 -2.65 -12.67 3.94
C GLU A 103 -3.66 -12.22 2.87
N LEU A 104 -4.24 -11.02 3.03
CA LEU A 104 -5.13 -10.42 2.02
C LEU A 104 -4.37 -10.04 0.75
N LEU A 105 -3.06 -9.77 0.86
CA LEU A 105 -2.21 -9.38 -0.25
C LEU A 105 -1.66 -10.57 -1.04
N THR A 106 -1.67 -11.79 -0.49
CA THR A 106 -1.13 -12.99 -1.14
C THR A 106 -1.71 -13.22 -2.54
N GLY A 107 -3.02 -13.04 -2.70
CA GLY A 107 -3.71 -13.20 -4.00
C GLY A 107 -3.36 -12.14 -5.05
N TYR A 108 -2.59 -11.11 -4.69
CA TYR A 108 -2.19 -10.03 -5.60
C TYR A 108 -0.79 -10.23 -6.19
N VAL A 109 -0.02 -11.23 -5.73
CA VAL A 109 1.27 -11.57 -6.33
C VAL A 109 1.10 -11.92 -7.81
N GLU A 110 0.20 -12.86 -8.10
CA GLU A 110 -0.10 -13.26 -9.48
C GLU A 110 -0.72 -12.11 -10.27
N LYS A 111 -1.69 -11.38 -9.68
CA LYS A 111 -2.36 -10.25 -10.32
C LYS A 111 -1.38 -9.15 -10.73
N TYR A 112 -0.39 -8.85 -9.89
CA TYR A 112 0.64 -7.87 -10.19
C TYR A 112 1.43 -8.26 -11.45
N PHE A 113 1.94 -9.50 -11.50
CA PHE A 113 2.74 -9.95 -12.64
C PHE A 113 1.93 -10.12 -13.93
N ALA A 114 0.64 -10.44 -13.81
CA ALA A 114 -0.27 -10.53 -14.95
C ALA A 114 -0.49 -9.17 -15.63
N ILE A 115 -0.52 -8.07 -14.88
CA ILE A 115 -0.91 -6.74 -15.40
C ILE A 115 0.27 -5.81 -15.66
N ILE A 116 1.43 -6.01 -15.01
CA ILE A 116 2.41 -4.92 -14.93
C ILE A 116 3.04 -4.52 -16.27
N LEU A 117 3.19 -5.47 -17.19
CA LEU A 117 3.69 -5.16 -18.54
C LEU A 117 2.67 -4.35 -19.35
N GLU A 118 1.38 -4.70 -19.25
CA GLU A 118 0.32 -3.95 -19.93
C GLU A 118 0.20 -2.53 -19.36
N VAL A 119 0.20 -2.40 -18.04
CA VAL A 119 0.18 -1.09 -17.36
C VAL A 119 1.34 -0.22 -17.86
N TRP A 120 2.54 -0.78 -17.96
CA TRP A 120 3.70 -0.04 -18.42
C TRP A 120 3.57 0.47 -19.86
N ASN A 121 2.93 -0.30 -20.73
CA ASN A 121 2.78 0.04 -22.13
C ASN A 121 1.60 0.99 -22.42
N THR A 122 0.64 1.09 -21.50
CA THR A 122 -0.62 1.82 -21.70
C THR A 122 -0.75 3.09 -20.86
N GLN A 123 -0.11 3.13 -19.68
CA GLN A 123 -0.19 4.27 -18.76
C GLN A 123 0.92 5.29 -19.03
N SER A 124 0.77 6.50 -18.46
CA SER A 124 1.85 7.47 -18.44
C SER A 124 3.07 6.90 -17.70
N TYR A 125 4.29 7.34 -18.06
CA TYR A 125 5.51 6.84 -17.44
C TYR A 125 5.51 6.99 -15.90
N GLU A 126 5.02 8.11 -15.38
CA GLU A 126 4.95 8.36 -13.93
C GLU A 126 3.93 7.43 -13.26
N THR A 127 2.73 7.31 -13.83
CA THR A 127 1.66 6.41 -13.36
C THR A 127 2.12 4.95 -13.38
N ALA A 128 2.74 4.50 -14.48
CA ALA A 128 3.30 3.16 -14.62
C ALA A 128 4.41 2.89 -13.61
N THR A 129 5.29 3.87 -13.36
CA THR A 129 6.36 3.76 -12.35
C THR A 129 5.78 3.63 -10.94
N ASN A 130 4.79 4.45 -10.60
CA ASN A 130 4.11 4.37 -9.30
C ASN A 130 3.45 3.01 -9.09
N ILE A 131 2.79 2.47 -10.11
CA ILE A 131 2.16 1.15 -10.06
C ILE A 131 3.21 0.03 -9.97
N ALA A 132 4.25 0.05 -10.82
CA ALA A 132 5.31 -0.96 -10.83
C ALA A 132 6.01 -1.06 -9.49
N GLN A 133 6.42 0.06 -8.93
CA GLN A 133 7.13 0.06 -7.66
C GLN A 133 6.17 -0.16 -6.48
N GLY A 134 5.01 0.51 -6.50
CA GLY A 134 4.12 0.58 -5.36
C GLY A 134 3.20 -0.63 -5.21
N LEU A 135 2.81 -1.31 -6.30
CA LEU A 135 2.01 -2.54 -6.22
C LEU A 135 2.84 -3.82 -6.17
N PHE A 136 4.17 -3.74 -6.32
CA PHE A 136 5.03 -4.91 -6.12
C PHE A 136 4.75 -5.55 -4.73
N PRO A 137 4.58 -6.87 -4.63
CA PRO A 137 4.11 -7.55 -3.42
C PRO A 137 5.17 -7.67 -2.31
N THR A 138 5.78 -6.55 -1.93
CA THR A 138 6.91 -6.46 -0.99
C THR A 138 6.60 -7.11 0.36
N TYR A 139 5.37 -6.95 0.87
CA TYR A 139 4.96 -7.48 2.18
C TYR A 139 4.52 -8.96 2.14
N VAL A 140 4.39 -9.56 0.95
CA VAL A 140 4.25 -11.01 0.79
C VAL A 140 5.65 -11.60 0.66
N THR A 141 6.46 -11.41 1.69
CA THR A 141 7.87 -11.81 1.71
C THR A 141 7.96 -13.34 1.85
N THR A 142 7.92 -14.06 0.73
CA THR A 142 7.97 -15.52 0.69
C THR A 142 8.86 -16.00 -0.46
N GLN A 143 9.34 -17.24 -0.39
CA GLN A 143 10.08 -17.85 -1.50
C GLN A 143 9.23 -17.90 -2.78
N ALA A 144 7.93 -18.22 -2.67
CA ALA A 144 7.02 -18.25 -3.82
C ALA A 144 6.91 -16.89 -4.53
N THR A 145 6.94 -15.77 -3.79
CA THR A 145 6.96 -14.43 -4.38
C THR A 145 8.28 -14.12 -5.09
N LEU A 146 9.41 -14.62 -4.57
CA LEU A 146 10.70 -14.51 -5.22
C LEU A 146 10.71 -15.32 -6.53
N ASP A 147 10.25 -16.57 -6.48
CA ASP A 147 10.16 -17.45 -7.64
C ASP A 147 9.27 -16.84 -8.74
N ALA A 148 8.11 -16.28 -8.37
CA ALA A 148 7.23 -15.58 -9.30
C ALA A 148 7.90 -14.35 -9.94
N THR A 149 8.72 -13.62 -9.17
CA THR A 149 9.46 -12.47 -9.65
C THR A 149 10.55 -12.88 -10.65
N GLU A 150 11.30 -13.94 -10.34
CA GLU A 150 12.33 -14.49 -11.22
C GLU A 150 11.71 -15.06 -12.50
N GLN A 151 10.61 -15.81 -12.37
CA GLN A 151 9.85 -16.34 -13.50
C GLN A 151 9.38 -15.22 -14.42
N TRP A 152 8.85 -14.13 -13.86
CA TRP A 152 8.45 -12.97 -14.68
C TRP A 152 9.66 -12.34 -15.38
N LEU A 153 10.78 -12.13 -14.68
CA LEU A 153 12.00 -11.53 -15.25
C LEU A 153 12.62 -12.37 -16.38
N SER A 154 12.55 -13.71 -16.31
CA SER A 154 13.04 -14.62 -17.35
C SER A 154 12.00 -14.97 -18.43
N GLY A 155 10.71 -14.76 -18.13
CA GLY A 155 9.57 -15.13 -18.97
C GLY A 155 8.92 -13.91 -19.61
N THR A 156 7.69 -13.59 -19.19
CA THR A 156 6.88 -12.49 -19.75
C THR A 156 7.62 -11.15 -19.79
N GLY A 157 8.41 -10.86 -18.76
CA GLY A 157 9.18 -9.64 -18.63
C GLY A 157 10.51 -9.64 -19.36
N LYS A 158 10.96 -10.75 -19.99
CA LYS A 158 12.32 -10.91 -20.55
C LYS A 158 12.73 -9.77 -21.49
N ASP A 159 11.79 -9.34 -22.32
CA ASP A 159 11.96 -8.27 -23.33
C ASP A 159 11.19 -6.99 -22.95
N ALA A 160 10.73 -6.89 -21.70
CA ALA A 160 10.04 -5.69 -21.22
C ALA A 160 10.99 -4.47 -21.23
N PRO A 161 10.47 -3.24 -21.31
CA PRO A 161 11.30 -2.04 -21.29
C PRO A 161 12.29 -2.01 -20.12
N ASN A 162 13.53 -1.58 -20.39
CA ASN A 162 14.64 -1.64 -19.42
C ASN A 162 14.31 -0.98 -18.08
N ALA A 163 13.56 0.14 -18.10
CA ALA A 163 13.15 0.84 -16.88
C ALA A 163 12.22 -0.02 -16.00
N LEU A 164 11.26 -0.74 -16.60
CA LEU A 164 10.39 -1.67 -15.86
C LEU A 164 11.19 -2.85 -15.31
N ARG A 165 12.02 -3.48 -16.16
CA ARG A 165 12.88 -4.60 -15.75
C ARG A 165 13.78 -4.22 -14.57
N ARG A 166 14.32 -2.99 -14.58
CA ARG A 166 15.11 -2.44 -13.47
C ARG A 166 14.30 -2.36 -12.19
N ILE A 167 13.10 -1.77 -12.22
CA ILE A 167 12.23 -1.67 -11.04
C ILE A 167 11.94 -3.04 -10.44
N VAL A 168 11.54 -4.01 -11.27
CA VAL A 168 11.23 -5.37 -10.80
C VAL A 168 12.47 -6.07 -10.25
N SER A 169 13.64 -5.87 -10.87
CA SER A 169 14.91 -6.43 -10.38
C SER A 169 15.35 -5.83 -9.04
N GLU A 170 15.20 -4.52 -8.85
CA GLU A 170 15.49 -3.86 -7.58
C GLU A 170 14.54 -4.33 -6.47
N CYS A 171 13.26 -4.53 -6.79
CA CYS A 171 12.29 -5.11 -5.86
C CYS A 171 12.64 -6.57 -5.51
N ARG A 172 13.09 -7.36 -6.49
CA ARG A 172 13.62 -8.72 -6.27
C ARG A 172 14.78 -8.71 -5.27
N ASP A 173 15.73 -7.80 -5.44
CA ASP A 173 16.90 -7.73 -4.56
C ASP A 173 16.52 -7.35 -3.12
N ALA A 174 15.54 -6.45 -2.97
CA ALA A 174 14.97 -6.14 -1.66
C ALA A 174 14.28 -7.35 -1.03
N LEU A 175 13.53 -8.13 -1.81
CA LEU A 175 12.88 -9.36 -1.36
C LEU A 175 13.89 -10.42 -0.91
N VAL A 176 14.98 -10.63 -1.66
CA VAL A 176 16.07 -11.54 -1.26
C VAL A 176 16.70 -11.11 0.06
N ARG A 177 16.94 -9.81 0.27
CA ARG A 177 17.46 -9.30 1.55
C ARG A 177 16.49 -9.54 2.70
N ALA A 178 15.19 -9.31 2.48
CA ALA A 178 14.17 -9.53 3.49
C ALA A 178 14.05 -11.01 3.90
N LEU A 179 14.10 -11.94 2.93
CA LEU A 179 14.10 -13.39 3.21
C LEU A 179 15.32 -13.82 4.04
N LYS A 180 16.52 -13.29 3.72
CA LYS A 180 17.73 -13.56 4.51
C LYS A 180 17.63 -13.04 5.95
N ALA A 181 17.02 -11.86 6.14
CA ALA A 181 16.79 -11.32 7.47
C ALA A 181 15.81 -12.18 8.26
N GLN A 182 14.67 -12.58 7.66
CA GLN A 182 13.70 -13.47 8.30
C GLN A 182 14.30 -14.82 8.72
N ALA A 183 15.16 -15.40 7.87
CA ALA A 183 15.86 -16.63 8.21
C ALA A 183 16.80 -16.46 9.42
N LYS A 184 17.40 -15.27 9.58
CA LYS A 184 18.27 -14.96 10.72
C LYS A 184 17.51 -14.64 12.00
N ASP A 185 16.35 -14.00 11.91
CA ASP A 185 15.48 -13.73 13.07
C ASP A 185 14.86 -15.01 13.65
N ALA A 186 14.79 -16.07 12.85
CA ALA A 186 14.27 -17.38 13.24
C ALA A 186 15.34 -18.32 13.84
N ASP A 187 16.63 -17.96 13.73
CA ASP A 187 17.77 -18.67 14.33
C ASP A 187 17.92 -18.31 15.82
#